data_AF-A0A2U1PNC8-F1
#
_entry.id   AF-A0A2U1PNC8-F1
#
_cell.length_a   1.000
_cell.length_b   1.000
_cell.length_c   1.000
_cell.angle_alpha   90.00
_cell.angle_beta   90.00
_cell.angle_gamma   90.00
#
_symmetry.space_group_name_H-M   'P 1'
#
loop_
_entity.id
_entity.type
_entity.pdbx_description
1 polymer ?
#
loop_
_entity_poly.entity_id
_entity_poly.type
_entity_poly.pdbx_seq_one_letter_code
_entity_poly.pdbx_strand_id
1 'polypeptide(L)'
;MGDEVKLYGSTGGSPYVCRVDIALNLKGVKYEVIKEDLKNKSDDLLKYNPIHKECIPATFKVFGNVGDEQVLAEAYEKLQILENELNIKGTKFFGGNSINIVDIAADYIAYWLGMIEDTTEIKIITNDKFPKITEWAENFLNCQVVKEVLPPKFKIPKEQTLAYFKQRFGKA
;
A
#
# COMPACT_ATOMS: atom_id res chain seq x y z
N MET A 1 29.00 10.92 -16.47
CA MET A 1 27.55 10.96 -16.74
C MET A 1 26.93 10.05 -15.69
N GLY A 2 26.06 10.58 -14.83
CA GLY A 2 25.42 9.75 -13.80
C GLY A 2 24.49 8.74 -14.46
N ASP A 3 24.50 7.50 -13.98
CA ASP A 3 23.67 6.43 -14.52
C ASP A 3 22.19 6.82 -14.53
N GLU A 4 21.50 6.50 -15.61
CA GLU A 4 20.07 6.76 -15.78
C GLU A 4 19.27 5.82 -14.86
N VAL A 5 18.46 6.39 -13.95
CA VAL A 5 17.65 5.62 -13.00
C VAL A 5 16.41 5.10 -13.73
N LYS A 6 16.21 3.78 -13.69
CA LYS A 6 15.06 3.09 -14.30
C LYS A 6 14.21 2.42 -13.22
N LEU A 7 12.91 2.71 -13.22
CA LEU A 7 11.93 2.12 -12.32
C LEU A 7 11.09 1.07 -13.07
N TYR A 8 11.35 -0.21 -12.81
CA TYR A 8 10.58 -1.31 -13.39
C TYR A 8 9.32 -1.56 -12.56
N GLY A 9 8.14 -1.52 -13.19
CA GLY A 9 6.89 -1.61 -12.45
C GLY A 9 5.63 -1.66 -13.29
N SER A 10 4.58 -2.31 -12.77
CA SER A 10 3.23 -2.20 -13.32
C SER A 10 2.69 -0.79 -13.09
N THR A 11 2.66 0.04 -14.14
CA THR A 11 2.05 1.38 -14.11
C THR A 11 0.57 1.29 -13.71
N GLY A 12 0.19 1.95 -12.61
CA GLY A 12 -1.23 2.19 -12.26
C GLY A 12 -1.90 1.20 -11.31
N GLY A 13 -1.17 0.38 -10.55
CA GLY A 13 -1.82 -0.56 -9.61
C GLY A 13 -0.97 -1.22 -8.53
N SER A 14 0.36 -1.13 -8.59
CA SER A 14 1.23 -1.83 -7.63
C SER A 14 1.69 -0.88 -6.52
N PRO A 15 1.43 -1.18 -5.23
CA PRO A 15 2.00 -0.41 -4.11
C PRO A 15 3.53 -0.35 -4.19
N TYR A 16 4.18 -1.44 -4.59
CA TYR A 16 5.65 -1.51 -4.64
C TYR A 16 6.27 -0.53 -5.63
N VAL A 17 5.58 -0.25 -6.74
CA VAL A 17 6.02 0.71 -7.76
C VAL A 17 5.77 2.13 -7.26
N CYS A 18 4.60 2.36 -6.65
CA CYS A 18 4.27 3.66 -6.04
C CYS A 18 5.30 4.05 -4.95
N ARG A 19 5.82 3.08 -4.19
CA ARG A 19 6.88 3.32 -3.20
C ARG A 19 8.12 3.97 -3.80
N VAL A 20 8.65 3.35 -4.85
CA VAL A 20 9.89 3.81 -5.48
C VAL A 20 9.65 5.13 -6.21
N ASP A 21 8.49 5.28 -6.84
CA ASP A 21 8.06 6.50 -7.52
C ASP A 21 7.96 7.70 -6.52
N ILE A 22 7.29 7.53 -5.37
CA ILE A 22 7.23 8.55 -4.31
C ILE A 22 8.64 8.91 -3.82
N ALA A 23 9.49 7.91 -3.58
CA ALA A 23 10.85 8.15 -3.07
C ALA A 23 11.71 8.96 -4.06
N LEU A 24 11.64 8.63 -5.36
CA LEU A 24 12.39 9.34 -6.40
C LEU A 24 11.89 10.77 -6.59
N ASN A 25 10.57 10.98 -6.57
CA ASN A 25 9.96 12.31 -6.65
C ASN A 25 10.31 13.19 -5.44
N LEU A 26 10.25 12.66 -4.20
CA LEU A 26 10.67 13.41 -3.00
C LEU A 26 12.14 13.83 -3.02
N LYS A 27 12.99 13.09 -3.74
CA LYS A 27 14.42 13.38 -3.89
C LYS A 27 14.75 14.23 -5.13
N GLY A 28 13.75 14.55 -5.96
CA GLY A 28 13.96 15.29 -7.21
C GLY A 28 14.85 14.53 -8.21
N VAL A 29 14.93 13.20 -8.10
CA VAL A 29 15.71 12.37 -9.01
C VAL A 29 14.87 12.13 -10.27
N LYS A 30 15.46 12.39 -11.45
CA LYS A 30 14.83 12.05 -12.73
C LYS A 30 15.01 10.56 -13.00
N TYR A 31 13.95 9.89 -13.44
CA TYR A 31 13.96 8.47 -13.76
C TYR A 31 12.96 8.16 -14.88
N GLU A 32 13.17 7.03 -15.55
CA GLU A 32 12.25 6.48 -16.53
C GLU A 32 11.45 5.32 -15.90
N VAL A 33 10.12 5.29 -16.10
CA VAL A 33 9.28 4.16 -15.67
C VAL A 33 9.21 3.14 -16.81
N ILE A 34 9.69 1.94 -16.54
CA ILE A 34 9.59 0.79 -17.44
C ILE A 34 8.44 -0.09 -16.99
N LYS A 35 7.45 -0.27 -17.87
CA LYS A 35 6.23 -1.01 -17.56
C LYS A 35 6.50 -2.53 -17.53
N GLU A 36 6.15 -3.16 -16.41
CA GLU A 36 6.29 -4.62 -16.22
C GLU A 36 4.95 -5.36 -16.38
N ASP A 37 5.01 -6.56 -16.98
CA ASP A 37 3.89 -7.51 -17.03
C ASP A 37 3.97 -8.46 -15.82
N LEU A 38 3.02 -8.36 -14.90
CA LEU A 38 2.99 -9.19 -13.70
C LEU A 38 2.61 -10.66 -13.97
N LYS A 39 2.11 -10.98 -15.17
CA LYS A 39 1.84 -12.35 -15.62
C LYS A 39 3.10 -13.02 -16.20
N ASN A 40 4.00 -12.24 -16.79
CA ASN A 40 5.27 -12.68 -17.37
C ASN A 40 6.39 -11.74 -16.92
N LYS A 41 6.84 -11.95 -15.68
CA LYS A 41 7.82 -11.08 -14.99
C LYS A 41 9.19 -11.17 -15.67
N SER A 42 9.90 -10.04 -15.76
CA SER A 42 11.30 -10.01 -16.22
C SER A 42 12.25 -10.70 -15.23
N ASP A 43 13.39 -11.17 -15.73
CA ASP A 43 14.45 -11.80 -14.91
C ASP A 43 15.00 -10.82 -13.86
N ASP A 44 15.05 -9.53 -14.18
CA ASP A 44 15.46 -8.48 -13.25
C ASP A 44 14.45 -8.31 -12.10
N LEU A 45 13.15 -8.35 -12.38
CA LEU A 45 12.11 -8.26 -11.34
C LEU A 45 12.18 -9.44 -10.36
N LEU A 46 12.53 -10.63 -10.82
CA LEU A 46 12.69 -11.83 -9.99
C LEU A 46 13.96 -11.77 -9.11
N LYS A 47 15.02 -11.12 -9.59
CA LYS A 47 16.30 -10.99 -8.88
C LYS A 47 16.25 -10.02 -7.69
N TYR A 48 15.47 -8.95 -7.76
CA TYR A 48 15.56 -7.81 -6.82
C TYR A 48 14.41 -7.71 -5.78
N ASN A 49 13.42 -8.62 -5.76
CA ASN A 49 12.26 -8.51 -4.85
C ASN A 49 12.07 -9.69 -3.84
N PRO A 50 12.87 -9.77 -2.75
CA PRO A 50 12.75 -10.83 -1.74
C PRO A 50 11.92 -10.48 -0.47
N ILE A 51 11.35 -9.28 -0.33
CA ILE A 51 10.94 -8.69 0.99
C ILE A 51 9.42 -8.80 1.29
N HIS A 52 8.84 -10.01 1.22
CA HIS A 52 7.38 -10.15 1.00
C HIS A 52 6.52 -10.71 2.16
N LYS A 53 6.86 -10.57 3.46
CA LYS A 53 6.42 -11.58 4.45
C LYS A 53 5.33 -11.29 5.52
N GLU A 54 4.94 -10.06 5.89
CA GLU A 54 4.07 -9.90 7.11
C GLU A 54 2.73 -9.13 6.95
N CYS A 55 2.70 -7.79 6.91
CA CYS A 55 1.42 -7.05 6.99
C CYS A 55 0.49 -7.20 5.76
N ILE A 56 1.08 -7.23 4.56
CA ILE A 56 0.30 -7.41 3.31
C ILE A 56 -0.30 -8.83 3.25
N PRO A 57 0.47 -9.91 3.48
CA PRO A 57 -0.11 -11.25 3.60
C PRO A 57 -1.20 -11.36 4.67
N ALA A 58 -0.99 -10.79 5.87
CA ALA A 58 -1.97 -10.88 6.96
C ALA A 58 -3.31 -10.21 6.61
N THR A 59 -3.30 -8.99 6.06
CA THR A 59 -4.53 -8.31 5.62
C THR A 59 -5.17 -9.00 4.40
N PHE A 60 -4.36 -9.55 3.48
CA PHE A 60 -4.86 -10.35 2.35
C PHE A 60 -5.59 -11.63 2.79
N LYS A 61 -5.13 -12.29 3.86
CA LYS A 61 -5.79 -13.48 4.40
C LYS A 61 -7.21 -13.18 4.88
N VAL A 62 -7.47 -11.99 5.42
CA VAL A 62 -8.81 -11.59 5.90
C VAL A 62 -9.82 -11.63 4.76
N PHE A 63 -9.46 -11.10 3.58
CA PHE A 63 -10.36 -11.11 2.41
C PHE A 63 -10.65 -12.52 1.87
N GLY A 64 -9.76 -13.48 2.10
CA GLY A 64 -9.98 -14.90 1.78
C GLY A 64 -10.76 -15.69 2.83
N ASN A 65 -10.84 -15.18 4.06
CA ASN A 65 -11.39 -15.89 5.21
C ASN A 65 -12.35 -14.96 5.98
N VAL A 66 -13.28 -14.34 5.26
CA VAL A 66 -14.26 -13.42 5.84
C VAL A 66 -15.05 -14.11 6.96
N GLY A 67 -15.10 -13.49 8.14
CA GLY A 67 -15.73 -14.04 9.34
C GLY A 67 -14.82 -14.92 10.20
N ASP A 68 -13.58 -15.17 9.80
CA ASP A 68 -12.59 -15.87 10.63
C ASP A 68 -11.95 -14.89 11.63
N GLU A 69 -12.35 -15.02 12.90
CA GLU A 69 -11.88 -14.17 13.99
C GLU A 69 -10.38 -14.32 14.26
N GLN A 70 -9.80 -15.51 14.03
CA GLN A 70 -8.38 -15.75 14.26
C GLN A 70 -7.53 -15.06 13.20
N VAL A 71 -7.95 -15.12 11.94
CA VAL A 71 -7.28 -14.42 10.83
C VAL A 71 -7.39 -12.90 11.00
N LEU A 72 -8.55 -12.41 11.48
CA LEU A 72 -8.73 -11.00 11.77
C LEU A 72 -7.85 -10.53 12.95
N ALA A 73 -7.74 -11.33 13.99
CA ALA A 73 -6.84 -11.05 15.13
C ALA A 73 -5.38 -11.00 14.69
N GLU A 74 -4.91 -11.92 13.84
CA GLU A 74 -3.55 -11.89 13.28
C GLU A 74 -3.29 -10.56 12.52
N ALA A 75 -4.25 -10.11 11.71
CA ALA A 75 -4.14 -8.83 11.00
C ALA A 75 -4.09 -7.65 11.97
N TYR A 76 -4.91 -7.65 13.02
CA TYR A 76 -4.91 -6.60 14.04
C TYR A 76 -3.60 -6.54 14.83
N GLU A 77 -3.03 -7.68 15.22
CA GLU A 77 -1.73 -7.71 15.91
C GLU A 77 -0.64 -7.06 15.07
N LYS A 78 -0.61 -7.32 13.75
CA LYS A 78 0.37 -6.72 12.84
C LYS A 78 0.14 -5.23 12.63
N LEU A 79 -1.12 -4.78 12.56
CA LEU A 79 -1.48 -3.36 12.44
C LEU A 79 -1.19 -2.59 13.75
N GLN A 80 -1.38 -3.22 14.91
CA GLN A 80 -1.15 -2.61 16.21
C GLN A 80 0.31 -2.15 16.40
N ILE A 81 1.27 -2.84 15.77
CA ILE A 81 2.68 -2.43 15.78
C ILE A 81 2.85 -1.02 15.18
N LEU A 82 2.17 -0.75 14.07
CA LEU A 82 2.23 0.53 13.37
C LEU A 82 1.47 1.63 14.14
N GLU A 83 0.31 1.29 14.69
CA GLU A 83 -0.50 2.19 15.53
C GLU A 83 0.31 2.64 16.75
N ASN A 84 0.97 1.70 17.43
CA ASN A 84 1.81 1.99 18.60
C ASN A 84 2.98 2.90 18.24
N GLU A 85 3.66 2.66 17.12
CA GLU A 85 4.79 3.49 16.68
C GLU A 85 4.36 4.94 16.40
N LEU A 86 3.21 5.14 15.72
CA LEU A 86 2.65 6.47 15.49
C LEU A 86 2.24 7.15 16.80
N ASN A 87 1.66 6.38 17.72
CA ASN A 87 1.20 6.90 19.01
C ASN A 87 2.38 7.32 19.91
N ILE A 88 3.45 6.53 19.96
CA ILE A 88 4.66 6.84 20.74
C ILE A 88 5.37 8.07 20.20
N LYS A 89 5.51 8.18 18.87
CA LYS A 89 6.16 9.36 18.28
C LYS A 89 5.30 10.61 18.38
N GLY A 90 3.97 10.48 18.29
CA GLY A 90 3.04 11.62 18.25
C GLY A 90 3.24 12.50 17.03
N THR A 91 3.77 11.95 15.94
CA THR A 91 4.15 12.69 14.73
C THR A 91 3.16 12.50 13.60
N LYS A 92 3.12 13.48 12.68
CA LYS A 92 2.24 13.46 11.50
C LYS A 92 2.51 12.27 10.57
N PHE A 93 3.78 11.91 10.43
CA PHE A 93 4.29 10.81 9.63
C PHE A 93 5.17 9.90 10.49
N PHE A 94 5.42 8.67 10.07
CA PHE A 94 6.45 7.83 10.68
C PHE A 94 7.83 8.52 10.65
N GLY A 95 8.08 9.35 9.62
CA GLY A 95 9.24 10.23 9.50
C GLY A 95 9.18 11.55 10.27
N GLY A 96 8.21 11.76 11.16
CA GLY A 96 8.08 13.01 11.89
C GLY A 96 7.20 14.03 11.16
N ASN A 97 7.80 15.16 10.77
CA ASN A 97 7.14 16.21 10.00
C ASN A 97 7.25 16.02 8.48
N SER A 98 7.92 14.96 8.02
CA SER A 98 8.12 14.67 6.61
C SER A 98 8.01 13.17 6.34
N ILE A 99 7.61 12.80 5.14
CA ILE A 99 7.51 11.40 4.68
C ILE A 99 8.91 10.79 4.64
N ASN A 100 9.07 9.63 5.28
CA ASN A 100 10.29 8.80 5.20
C ASN A 100 9.99 7.45 4.53
N ILE A 101 10.98 6.54 4.54
CA ILE A 101 10.86 5.22 3.93
C ILE A 101 9.73 4.36 4.51
N VAL A 102 9.39 4.53 5.79
CA VAL A 102 8.31 3.77 6.45
C VAL A 102 6.96 4.26 5.96
N ASP A 103 6.75 5.57 5.86
CA ASP A 103 5.54 6.17 5.30
C ASP A 103 5.30 5.68 3.86
N ILE A 104 6.37 5.69 3.06
CA ILE A 104 6.35 5.20 1.68
C ILE A 104 5.98 3.71 1.66
N ALA A 105 6.67 2.88 2.46
CA ALA A 105 6.40 1.44 2.51
C ALA A 105 4.99 1.09 3.02
N ALA A 106 4.39 1.96 3.81
CA ALA A 106 3.03 1.79 4.33
C ALA A 106 1.95 2.30 3.35
N ASP A 107 2.29 2.81 2.15
CA ASP A 107 1.34 3.29 1.13
C ASP A 107 0.16 2.34 0.84
N TYR A 108 0.43 1.03 0.87
CA TYR A 108 -0.57 -0.02 0.75
C TYR A 108 -1.68 0.10 1.80
N ILE A 109 -1.31 0.37 3.05
CA ILE A 109 -2.24 0.50 4.18
C ILE A 109 -3.12 1.73 3.99
N ALA A 110 -2.54 2.86 3.56
CA ALA A 110 -3.29 4.09 3.36
C ALA A 110 -4.23 4.04 2.14
N TYR A 111 -3.73 3.59 0.99
CA TYR A 111 -4.45 3.73 -0.28
C TYR A 111 -5.18 2.46 -0.69
N TRP A 112 -4.46 1.35 -0.81
CA TRP A 112 -4.98 0.12 -1.41
C TRP A 112 -5.93 -0.60 -0.48
N LEU A 113 -5.59 -0.71 0.81
CA LEU A 113 -6.46 -1.32 1.80
C LEU A 113 -7.77 -0.53 1.91
N GLY A 114 -7.72 0.80 2.06
CA GLY A 114 -8.93 1.63 2.09
C GLY A 114 -9.81 1.48 0.83
N MET A 115 -9.20 1.40 -0.36
CA MET A 115 -9.95 1.13 -1.60
C MET A 115 -10.66 -0.24 -1.57
N ILE A 116 -9.99 -1.27 -1.05
CA ILE A 116 -10.58 -2.62 -0.94
C ILE A 116 -11.74 -2.59 0.06
N GLU A 117 -11.56 -1.99 1.23
CA GLU A 117 -12.60 -1.85 2.26
C GLU A 117 -13.83 -1.06 1.78
N ASP A 118 -13.64 -0.08 0.90
CA ASP A 118 -14.72 0.69 0.26
C ASP A 118 -15.47 -0.09 -0.83
N THR A 119 -14.87 -1.19 -1.30
CA THR A 119 -15.40 -2.01 -2.40
C THR A 119 -16.04 -3.30 -1.89
N THR A 120 -15.44 -3.96 -0.90
CA THR A 120 -15.90 -5.25 -0.35
C THR A 120 -16.81 -5.08 0.87
N GLU A 121 -16.93 -3.84 1.40
CA GLU A 121 -17.62 -3.52 2.66
C GLU A 121 -17.01 -4.20 3.91
N ILE A 122 -15.92 -4.95 3.75
CA ILE A 122 -15.15 -5.54 4.84
C ILE A 122 -14.29 -4.44 5.44
N LYS A 123 -14.49 -4.09 6.71
CA LYS A 123 -13.70 -3.08 7.41
C LYS A 123 -12.67 -3.73 8.35
N ILE A 124 -11.41 -3.36 8.19
CA ILE A 124 -10.25 -3.81 8.98
C ILE A 124 -9.65 -2.60 9.72
N ILE A 125 -9.42 -1.48 9.04
CA ILE A 125 -8.94 -0.23 9.62
C ILE A 125 -10.13 0.68 9.86
N THR A 126 -10.47 0.86 11.13
CA THR A 126 -11.53 1.78 11.57
C THR A 126 -10.98 2.75 12.61
N ASN A 127 -11.51 3.97 12.64
CA ASN A 127 -11.00 5.02 13.52
C ASN A 127 -11.14 4.67 15.01
N ASP A 128 -12.10 3.83 15.40
CA ASP A 128 -12.23 3.33 16.78
C ASP A 128 -11.13 2.33 17.17
N LYS A 129 -10.56 1.60 16.20
CA LYS A 129 -9.50 0.60 16.43
C LYS A 129 -8.10 1.16 16.21
N PHE A 130 -7.91 1.91 15.14
CA PHE A 130 -6.62 2.42 14.69
C PHE A 130 -6.70 3.92 14.35
N PRO A 131 -6.99 4.77 15.35
CA PRO A 131 -7.15 6.21 15.12
C PRO A 131 -5.90 6.86 14.53
N LYS A 132 -4.69 6.44 14.94
CA LYS A 132 -3.44 7.03 14.45
C LYS A 132 -3.09 6.59 13.05
N ILE A 133 -3.30 5.33 12.69
CA ILE A 133 -3.17 4.89 11.30
C ILE A 133 -4.20 5.61 10.41
N THR A 134 -5.43 5.83 10.90
CA THR A 134 -6.46 6.57 10.15
C THR A 134 -6.03 8.01 9.90
N GLU A 135 -5.62 8.73 10.95
CA GLU A 135 -5.10 10.10 10.86
C GLU A 135 -3.86 10.19 9.95
N TRP A 136 -2.94 9.24 10.08
CA TRP A 136 -1.74 9.15 9.24
C TRP A 136 -2.10 8.93 7.76
N ALA A 137 -3.01 7.99 7.47
CA ALA A 137 -3.43 7.67 6.11
C ALA A 137 -4.06 8.89 5.43
N GLU A 138 -4.93 9.63 6.14
CA GLU A 138 -5.50 10.88 5.63
C GLU A 138 -4.42 11.93 5.34
N ASN A 139 -3.46 12.11 6.23
CA ASN A 139 -2.34 13.04 6.04
C ASN A 139 -1.45 12.63 4.86
N PHE A 140 -1.15 11.34 4.73
CA PHE A 140 -0.32 10.77 3.67
C PHE A 140 -0.99 10.93 2.30
N LEU A 141 -2.26 10.53 2.18
CA LEU A 141 -3.05 10.66 0.95
C LEU A 141 -3.28 12.12 0.55
N ASN A 142 -3.20 13.05 1.50
CA ASN A 142 -3.32 14.48 1.20
C ASN A 142 -2.02 15.16 0.76
N CYS A 143 -0.88 14.48 0.88
CA CYS A 143 0.40 14.99 0.39
C CYS A 143 0.40 15.13 -1.14
N GLN A 144 0.87 16.27 -1.66
CA GLN A 144 0.84 16.57 -3.09
C GLN A 144 1.61 15.54 -3.93
N VAL A 145 2.83 15.18 -3.50
CA VAL A 145 3.66 14.18 -4.18
C VAL A 145 2.94 12.81 -4.21
N VAL A 146 2.27 12.44 -3.12
CA VAL A 146 1.53 11.18 -3.04
C VAL A 146 0.33 11.19 -3.99
N LYS A 147 -0.40 12.30 -4.09
CA LYS A 147 -1.55 12.46 -5.01
C LYS A 147 -1.16 12.36 -6.49
N GLU A 148 0.02 12.83 -6.84
CA GLU A 148 0.53 12.80 -8.22
C GLU A 148 0.96 11.38 -8.64
N VAL A 149 1.44 10.58 -7.68
CA VAL A 149 1.95 9.23 -7.93
C VAL A 149 0.85 8.17 -7.85
N LEU A 150 -0.02 8.25 -6.85
CA LEU A 150 -1.05 7.22 -6.65
C LEU A 150 -2.05 7.24 -7.81
N PRO A 151 -2.50 6.07 -8.29
CA PRO A 151 -3.53 6.04 -9.31
C PRO A 151 -4.78 6.79 -8.81
N PRO A 152 -5.51 7.50 -9.67
CA PRO A 152 -6.77 8.10 -9.28
C PRO A 152 -7.73 7.00 -8.80
N LYS A 153 -8.34 7.15 -7.61
CA LYS A 153 -9.29 6.17 -7.04
C LYS A 153 -10.42 5.78 -8.02
N PHE A 154 -10.77 6.69 -8.93
CA PHE A 154 -11.82 6.51 -9.94
C PHE A 154 -11.35 5.83 -11.24
N LYS A 155 -10.05 5.62 -11.44
CA LYS A 155 -9.52 4.92 -12.63
C LYS A 155 -9.55 3.40 -12.50
N ILE A 156 -9.79 2.86 -11.32
CA ILE A 156 -10.03 1.43 -11.12
C ILE A 156 -11.52 1.29 -10.76
N PRO A 157 -12.38 0.87 -11.70
CA PRO A 157 -13.79 0.68 -11.44
C PRO A 157 -14.00 -0.26 -10.24
N LYS A 158 -14.97 0.06 -9.37
CA LYS A 158 -15.30 -0.78 -8.21
C LYS A 158 -15.57 -2.22 -8.64
N GLU A 159 -16.24 -2.40 -9.79
CA GLU A 159 -16.54 -3.71 -10.38
C GLU A 159 -15.27 -4.48 -10.76
N GLN A 160 -14.23 -3.79 -11.25
CA GLN A 160 -12.97 -4.42 -11.61
C GLN A 160 -12.19 -4.87 -10.36
N THR A 161 -12.16 -4.04 -9.32
CA THR A 161 -11.60 -4.41 -8.01
C THR A 161 -12.36 -5.60 -7.44
N LEU A 162 -13.70 -5.53 -7.39
CA LEU A 162 -14.54 -6.62 -6.88
C LEU A 162 -14.34 -7.91 -7.69
N ALA A 163 -14.28 -7.83 -9.01
CA ALA A 163 -14.03 -9.00 -9.87
C ALA A 163 -12.66 -9.64 -9.60
N TYR A 164 -11.61 -8.83 -9.44
CA TYR A 164 -10.28 -9.32 -9.08
C TYR A 164 -10.31 -10.04 -7.72
N PHE A 165 -10.92 -9.45 -6.69
CA PHE A 165 -10.99 -10.05 -5.36
C PHE A 165 -11.90 -11.29 -5.33
N LYS A 166 -13.04 -11.29 -6.02
CA LYS A 166 -13.90 -12.48 -6.21
C LYS A 166 -13.17 -13.61 -6.91
N GLN A 167 -12.47 -13.32 -8.01
CA GLN A 167 -11.69 -14.32 -8.74
C GLN A 167 -10.58 -14.91 -7.87
N ARG A 168 -9.93 -14.07 -7.05
CA ARG A 168 -8.75 -14.46 -6.26
C ARG A 168 -9.11 -15.15 -4.94
N PHE A 169 -10.21 -14.79 -4.31
CA PHE A 169 -10.54 -15.19 -2.94
C PHE A 169 -11.91 -15.86 -2.79
N GLY A 170 -12.76 -15.82 -3.82
CA GLY A 170 -14.06 -16.48 -3.86
C GLY A 170 -15.16 -15.86 -2.99
N LYS A 171 -14.82 -15.41 -1.77
CA LYS A 171 -15.76 -14.90 -0.74
C LYS A 171 -15.74 -13.38 -0.54
N ALA A 172 -14.95 -12.66 -1.34
CA ALA A 172 -14.80 -11.20 -1.26
C ALA A 172 -15.82 -10.43 -2.10
#